data_AF-A0A9I9DE28-F1
#
_entry.id   AF-A0A9I9DE28-F1
#
_cell.length_a   1.000
_cell.length_b   1.000
_cell.length_c   1.000
_cell.angle_alpha   90.00
_cell.angle_beta   90.00
_cell.angle_gamma   90.00
#
_symmetry.space_group_name_H-M   'P 1'
#
loop_
_entity.id
_entity.type
_entity.pdbx_description
1 polymer ?
#
loop_
_entity_poly.entity_id
_entity_poly.type
_entity_poly.pdbx_seq_one_letter_code
_entity_poly.pdbx_strand_id
1 'polypeptide(L)'
;MINGPGPSLSWAEYRGLFTKHRTGLARGQISITLLKGAYKASSLLIGFLFISPSIAGTRKWYPSHKTFRIKKKLAKKMRQNRPIPHWIRLRTDNTIRYNAKRRHWRRTKLGF
;
A
#
# COMPACT_ATOMS: atom_id res chain seq x y z
N MET A 1 33.12 38.10 29.00
CA MET A 1 31.89 38.63 28.38
C MET A 1 31.63 37.79 27.14
N ILE A 2 30.89 36.67 27.23
CA ILE A 2 29.42 36.53 27.00
C ILE A 2 29.10 36.90 25.53
N ASN A 3 28.66 36.05 24.58
CA ASN A 3 27.62 35.00 24.50
C ASN A 3 28.02 34.02 23.35
N GLY A 4 27.92 32.68 23.37
CA GLY A 4 26.78 31.79 23.63
C GLY A 4 26.18 31.28 22.29
N PRO A 5 26.31 30.00 21.90
CA PRO A 5 25.67 29.49 20.66
C PRO A 5 24.16 29.36 20.82
N GLY A 6 23.41 29.83 19.82
CA GLY A 6 21.94 29.87 19.81
C GLY A 6 21.25 28.50 19.90
N PRO A 7 19.94 28.46 20.21
CA PRO A 7 19.24 27.26 20.64
C PRO A 7 19.14 26.20 19.53
N SER A 8 19.61 24.99 19.83
CA SER A 8 19.30 23.79 19.05
C SER A 8 17.85 23.38 19.31
N LEU A 9 16.94 23.81 18.44
CA LEU A 9 15.53 23.39 18.49
C LEU A 9 15.46 21.86 18.35
N SER A 10 14.77 21.22 19.30
CA SER A 10 14.62 19.76 19.32
C SER A 10 13.52 19.31 18.36
N TRP A 11 13.55 18.05 17.92
CA TRP A 11 12.50 17.43 17.08
C TRP A 11 11.07 17.50 17.70
N ALA A 12 10.95 17.90 18.98
CA ALA A 12 9.66 18.08 19.65
C ALA A 12 8.93 19.38 19.27
N GLU A 13 9.59 20.39 18.69
CA GLU A 13 8.96 21.68 18.32
C GLU A 13 8.24 21.68 16.97
N TYR A 14 8.46 20.68 16.11
CA TYR A 14 7.81 20.59 14.79
C TYR A 14 6.40 19.98 14.81
N ARG A 15 5.84 19.63 15.99
CA ARG A 15 4.49 19.04 16.11
C ARG A 15 3.38 20.06 16.37
N GLY A 16 3.55 21.31 15.92
CA GLY A 16 2.59 22.39 16.17
C GLY A 16 1.88 22.98 14.93
N LEU A 17 2.27 22.64 13.70
CA LEU A 17 1.81 23.36 12.51
C LEU A 17 1.08 22.46 11.51
N PHE A 18 -0.04 21.85 11.92
CA PHE A 18 -1.06 21.42 10.96
C PHE A 18 -2.43 21.21 11.66
N THR A 19 -2.96 22.25 12.29
CA THR A 19 -4.37 22.28 12.73
C THR A 19 -5.26 22.52 11.51
N LYS A 20 -5.75 21.44 10.92
CA LYS A 20 -6.77 21.46 9.86
C LYS A 20 -8.13 21.82 10.48
N HIS A 21 -8.70 22.94 10.07
CA HIS A 21 -10.12 23.23 10.23
C HIS A 21 -10.95 22.06 9.65
N ARG A 22 -11.76 21.43 10.50
CA ARG A 22 -12.87 20.58 10.07
C ARG A 22 -14.10 21.03 10.85
N THR A 23 -15.02 21.63 10.11
CA THR A 23 -16.34 22.09 10.56
C THR A 23 -17.13 20.93 11.15
N GLY A 24 -17.81 21.22 12.27
CA GLY A 24 -18.66 20.29 13.00
C GLY A 24 -20.00 20.05 12.31
N LEU A 25 -20.46 18.80 12.37
CA LEU A 25 -21.86 18.45 12.30
C LEU A 25 -22.17 17.63 13.55
N ALA A 26 -22.95 18.24 14.43
CA ALA A 26 -23.50 17.65 15.63
C ALA A 26 -24.44 16.48 15.26
N ARG A 27 -24.28 15.33 15.93
CA ARG A 27 -25.34 14.34 16.09
C ARG A 27 -25.25 13.72 17.48
N GLY A 28 -26.09 14.26 18.37
CA GLY A 28 -27.04 13.56 19.23
C GLY A 28 -26.55 12.39 20.09
N GLN A 29 -26.71 12.58 21.41
CA GLN A 29 -26.54 11.61 22.48
C GLN A 29 -27.58 10.47 22.48
N ILE A 30 -27.06 9.26 22.83
CA ILE A 30 -27.55 8.27 23.81
C ILE A 30 -29.02 7.80 23.76
N SER A 31 -29.21 6.48 23.67
CA SER A 31 -30.15 5.75 24.54
C SER A 31 -29.72 4.27 24.68
N ILE A 32 -29.63 3.83 25.94
CA ILE A 32 -29.21 2.51 26.39
C ILE A 32 -30.47 1.80 26.94
N THR A 33 -30.55 0.48 26.76
CA THR A 33 -31.39 -0.53 27.45
C THR A 33 -32.85 -0.76 27.01
N LEU A 34 -33.11 -2.02 26.62
CA LEU A 34 -34.24 -2.96 26.90
C LEU A 34 -34.39 -3.87 25.66
N LEU A 35 -34.44 -5.20 25.66
CA LEU A 35 -34.86 -6.21 26.64
C LEU A 35 -34.09 -7.53 26.39
N LYS A 36 -33.79 -8.26 27.47
CA LYS A 36 -33.46 -9.69 27.46
C LYS A 36 -34.75 -10.51 27.38
N GLY A 37 -34.73 -11.65 26.68
CA GLY A 37 -35.75 -12.71 26.73
C GLY A 37 -36.21 -13.12 25.32
N ALA A 38 -36.32 -14.38 24.91
CA ALA A 38 -36.25 -15.64 25.63
C ALA A 38 -35.71 -16.73 24.69
N TYR A 39 -34.80 -17.53 25.20
CA TYR A 39 -34.30 -18.75 24.58
C TYR A 39 -35.36 -19.84 24.79
N LYS A 40 -35.91 -20.37 23.70
CA LYS A 40 -36.63 -21.64 23.73
C LYS A 40 -35.85 -22.66 22.91
N ALA A 41 -35.15 -23.53 23.63
CA ALA A 41 -34.47 -24.69 23.09
C ALA A 41 -35.49 -25.71 22.58
N SER A 42 -35.23 -26.28 21.40
CA SER A 42 -35.64 -27.59 20.84
C SER A 42 -35.64 -27.44 19.31
N SER A 43 -35.02 -28.27 18.48
CA SER A 43 -34.44 -29.60 18.65
C SER A 43 -33.70 -29.94 17.36
N LEU A 44 -32.47 -30.46 17.49
CA LEU A 44 -31.87 -31.48 16.63
C LEU A 44 -32.24 -31.47 15.14
N LEU A 45 -31.45 -30.81 14.29
CA LEU A 45 -31.08 -31.35 12.97
C LEU A 45 -29.65 -30.94 12.61
N ILE A 46 -28.78 -31.93 12.78
CA ILE A 46 -27.52 -32.22 12.09
C ILE A 46 -27.34 -31.41 10.80
N GLY A 47 -26.30 -30.57 10.77
CA GLY A 47 -25.97 -29.81 9.57
C GLY A 47 -25.06 -28.61 9.81
N PHE A 48 -24.13 -28.68 10.78
CA PHE A 48 -22.93 -27.86 10.69
C PHE A 48 -22.15 -28.37 9.48
N LEU A 49 -22.56 -27.93 8.29
CA LEU A 49 -21.76 -27.98 7.09
C LEU A 49 -20.54 -27.12 7.41
N PHE A 50 -19.53 -27.79 7.97
CA PHE A 50 -18.16 -27.35 7.93
C PHE A 50 -17.89 -27.08 6.45
N ILE A 51 -18.08 -25.81 6.04
CA ILE A 51 -17.39 -25.25 4.91
C ILE A 51 -15.93 -25.26 5.36
N SER A 52 -15.31 -26.43 5.26
CA SER A 52 -13.87 -26.54 5.20
C SER A 52 -13.51 -25.63 4.04
N PRO A 53 -12.78 -24.52 4.25
CA PRO A 53 -12.20 -23.82 3.12
C PRO A 53 -11.25 -24.84 2.52
N SER A 54 -11.69 -25.48 1.44
CA SER A 54 -10.87 -26.38 0.66
C SER A 54 -9.59 -25.61 0.38
N ILE A 55 -8.51 -26.23 0.84
CA ILE A 55 -7.14 -25.73 0.89
C ILE A 55 -6.87 -24.91 -0.37
N ALA A 56 -7.05 -23.60 -0.28
CA ALA A 56 -6.61 -22.67 -1.29
C ALA A 56 -5.09 -22.82 -1.24
N GLY A 57 -4.56 -23.72 -2.08
CA GLY A 57 -3.16 -24.11 -2.07
C GLY A 57 -2.32 -22.85 -2.04
N THR A 58 -1.72 -22.58 -0.88
CA THR A 58 -0.76 -21.51 -0.74
C THR A 58 0.39 -21.92 -1.63
N ARG A 59 0.39 -21.44 -2.89
CA ARG A 59 1.51 -21.70 -3.78
C ARG A 59 2.72 -21.13 -3.08
N LYS A 60 3.52 -22.00 -2.49
CA LYS A 60 4.79 -21.65 -1.87
C LYS A 60 5.67 -21.16 -3.01
N TRP A 61 5.70 -19.84 -3.17
CA TRP A 61 6.44 -19.18 -4.23
C TRP A 61 7.93 -19.30 -3.93
N TYR A 62 8.57 -20.35 -4.44
CA TYR A 62 10.01 -20.35 -4.55
C TYR A 62 10.40 -19.33 -5.62
N PRO A 63 11.20 -18.29 -5.29
CA PRO A 63 11.55 -17.24 -6.24
C PRO A 63 12.29 -17.77 -7.46
N SER A 64 12.95 -18.93 -7.37
CA SER A 64 13.64 -19.62 -8.47
C SER A 64 12.67 -20.32 -9.44
N HIS A 65 11.60 -20.93 -8.94
CA HIS A 65 10.67 -21.74 -9.75
C HIS A 65 9.55 -20.87 -10.34
N LYS A 66 9.84 -20.27 -11.50
CA LYS A 66 8.90 -19.38 -12.22
C LYS A 66 8.36 -20.02 -13.50
N THR A 67 7.08 -19.80 -13.78
CA THR A 67 6.48 -20.19 -15.08
C THR A 67 7.04 -19.38 -16.24
N PHE A 68 6.96 -19.92 -17.45
CA PHE A 68 7.46 -19.25 -18.66
C PHE A 68 6.81 -17.89 -18.92
N ARG A 69 5.50 -17.75 -18.63
CA ARG A 69 4.76 -16.49 -18.75
C ARG A 69 5.35 -15.39 -17.86
N ILE A 70 5.69 -15.72 -16.61
CA ILE A 70 6.33 -14.78 -15.69
C ILE A 70 7.75 -14.46 -16.14
N LYS A 71 8.53 -15.45 -16.58
CA LYS A 71 9.89 -15.23 -17.12
C LYS A 71 9.87 -14.25 -18.31
N LYS A 72 8.93 -14.41 -19.25
CA LYS A 72 8.73 -13.47 -20.37
C LYS A 72 8.42 -12.04 -19.88
N LYS A 73 7.51 -11.89 -18.91
CA LYS A 73 7.19 -10.58 -18.31
C LYS A 73 8.41 -9.95 -17.66
N LEU A 74 9.15 -10.70 -16.85
CA LEU A 74 10.38 -10.23 -16.19
C LEU A 74 11.43 -9.78 -17.19
N ALA A 75 11.71 -10.60 -18.21
CA ALA A 75 12.66 -10.26 -19.27
C ALA A 75 12.25 -8.99 -20.04
N LYS A 76 10.95 -8.79 -20.31
CA LYS A 76 10.46 -7.55 -20.93
C LYS A 76 10.66 -6.34 -20.01
N LYS A 77 10.37 -6.47 -18.71
CA LYS A 77 10.57 -5.38 -17.73
C LYS A 77 12.06 -5.04 -17.54
N MET A 78 12.95 -6.02 -17.62
CA MET A 78 14.40 -5.78 -17.65
C MET A 78 14.80 -4.99 -18.90
N ARG A 79 14.37 -5.41 -20.09
CA ARG A 79 14.70 -4.72 -21.36
C ARG A 79 14.17 -3.29 -21.43
N GLN A 80 13.01 -3.01 -20.83
CA GLN A 80 12.43 -1.66 -20.79
C GLN A 80 13.19 -0.71 -19.84
N ASN A 81 13.91 -1.25 -18.86
CA ASN A 81 14.56 -0.47 -17.80
C ASN A 81 15.93 0.09 -18.22
N ARG A 82 15.98 0.76 -19.37
CA ARG A 82 17.21 1.30 -19.99
C ARG A 82 17.12 2.83 -20.15
N PRO A 83 18.26 3.55 -20.19
CA PRO A 83 18.27 4.99 -20.45
C PRO A 83 17.90 5.29 -21.90
N ILE A 84 17.52 6.54 -22.17
CA ILE A 84 17.24 7.00 -23.53
C ILE A 84 18.56 7.15 -24.30
N PRO A 85 18.65 6.65 -25.55
CA PRO A 85 19.80 6.86 -26.42
C PRO A 85 20.13 8.34 -26.64
N HIS A 86 21.42 8.66 -26.79
CA HIS A 86 21.89 10.04 -26.92
C HIS A 86 21.37 10.73 -28.19
N TRP A 87 21.44 10.06 -29.34
CA TRP A 87 20.98 10.62 -30.62
C TRP A 87 19.49 11.02 -30.62
N ILE A 88 18.65 10.37 -29.80
CA ILE A 88 17.24 10.78 -29.65
C ILE A 88 17.14 12.17 -29.05
N ARG A 89 18.02 12.53 -28.11
CA ARG A 89 18.05 13.87 -27.50
C ARG A 89 18.47 14.95 -28.48
N LEU A 90 19.20 14.58 -29.53
CA LEU A 90 19.70 15.48 -30.56
C LEU A 90 18.71 15.68 -31.72
N ARG A 91 17.59 14.94 -31.76
CA ARG A 91 16.56 15.14 -32.78
C ARG A 91 15.85 16.48 -32.55
N THR A 92 15.61 17.22 -33.63
CA THR A 92 14.81 18.45 -33.65
C THR A 92 13.40 18.19 -33.11
N ASP A 93 12.81 19.18 -32.44
CA ASP A 93 11.47 19.15 -31.85
C ASP A 93 11.18 18.00 -30.86
N ASN A 94 12.23 17.43 -30.26
CA ASN A 94 12.06 16.41 -29.23
C ASN A 94 12.06 17.01 -27.81
N THR A 95 10.93 16.87 -27.12
CA THR A 95 10.76 17.30 -25.71
C THR A 95 11.24 16.25 -24.69
N ILE A 96 11.53 15.01 -25.13
CA ILE A 96 11.82 13.89 -24.24
C ILE A 96 13.31 13.88 -23.84
N ARG A 97 13.60 14.16 -22.56
CA ARG A 97 14.99 14.21 -22.03
C ARG A 97 15.42 12.95 -21.27
N TYR A 98 14.51 12.32 -20.54
CA TYR A 98 14.76 11.15 -19.70
C TYR A 98 13.60 10.15 -19.74
N ASN A 99 13.87 8.90 -19.36
CA ASN A 99 12.85 7.85 -19.32
C ASN A 99 12.08 7.93 -17.99
N ALA A 100 10.96 8.65 -17.97
CA ALA A 100 10.11 8.79 -16.79
C ALA A 100 9.58 7.46 -16.24
N LYS A 101 9.46 6.42 -17.09
CA LYS A 101 8.97 5.08 -16.71
C LYS A 101 10.09 4.13 -16.28
N ARG A 102 11.33 4.61 -16.14
CA ARG A 102 12.45 3.82 -15.62
C ARG A 102 12.18 3.42 -14.16
N ARG A 103 12.56 2.20 -13.78
CA ARG A 103 12.22 1.60 -12.49
C ARG A 103 13.45 1.19 -11.71
N HIS A 104 13.48 1.44 -10.39
CA HIS A 104 14.47 0.86 -9.49
C HIS A 104 13.84 -0.23 -8.61
N TRP A 105 14.51 -1.38 -8.48
CA TRP A 105 13.94 -2.57 -7.84
C TRP A 105 13.72 -2.43 -6.32
N ARG A 106 14.47 -1.54 -5.67
CA ARG A 106 14.25 -1.21 -4.25
C ARG A 106 13.07 -0.26 -4.04
N ARG A 107 12.81 0.66 -4.99
CA ARG A 107 11.79 1.71 -4.86
C ARG A 107 10.39 1.21 -5.22
N THR A 108 10.23 0.54 -6.37
CA THR A 108 8.90 0.15 -6.89
C THR A 108 8.86 -1.32 -7.33
N LYS A 109 7.84 -2.04 -6.86
CA LYS A 109 7.60 -3.47 -7.15
C LYS A 109 6.75 -3.63 -8.41
N LEU A 110 6.84 -4.80 -9.04
CA LEU A 110 6.29 -5.03 -10.38
C LEU A 110 4.79 -5.41 -10.40
N GLY A 111 4.20 -5.71 -9.24
CA GLY A 111 2.75 -5.83 -9.02
C GLY A 111 2.01 -6.69 -10.05
N PHE A 112 2.27 -7.99 -10.07
CA PHE A 112 1.57 -8.96 -10.92
C PHE A 112 1.51 -10.33 -10.27
#